data_AF-A0A1L6TC84-F1
#
_entry.id   AF-A0A1L6TC84-F1
#
_cell.length_a   1.000
_cell.length_b   1.000
_cell.length_c   1.000
_cell.angle_alpha   90.00
_cell.angle_beta   90.00
_cell.angle_gamma   90.00
#
_symmetry.space_group_name_H-M   'P 1'
#
loop_
_entity.id
_entity.type
_entity.pdbx_description
1 polymer ?
#
loop_
_entity_poly.entity_id
_entity_poly.type
_entity_poly.pdbx_seq_one_letter_code
_entity_poly.pdbx_strand_id
1 'polypeptide(L)'
;MSGELVDAWSISGGYLRFNLNPDAAVTSGSSGESLQLQPRVFFTKVNFNGTSPSSNFNAYEGGATDTTAAAFVLTEMSLPCDSKATSHQVEMQGFLHSDVLKQFEEIRYSASTSTVVFSFDGVNKQQSCKSFDATDGASTWFTAFSPTDPIVVQVHVDRLDYSVPERSPYVYAHFSGIHMTGYKNQYALQNTHQLNIAKDVSCGAAS
;
A
#
# COMPACT_ATOMS: atom_id res chain seq x y z
N MET A 1 8.16 4.11 -26.70
CA MET A 1 7.77 5.22 -25.79
C MET A 1 8.55 5.06 -24.50
N SER A 2 9.42 6.03 -24.17
CA SER A 2 10.23 6.00 -22.95
C SER A 2 9.52 6.81 -21.85
N GLY A 3 8.58 6.18 -21.14
CA GLY A 3 8.21 6.70 -19.83
C GLY A 3 9.43 6.59 -18.92
N GLU A 4 9.78 7.69 -18.25
CA GLU A 4 10.77 7.66 -17.17
C GLU A 4 10.27 6.70 -16.09
N LEU A 5 11.17 5.80 -15.69
CA LEU A 5 10.93 4.93 -14.56
C LEU A 5 10.88 5.78 -13.29
N VAL A 6 9.79 5.68 -12.53
CA VAL A 6 9.70 6.30 -11.21
C VAL A 6 10.23 5.31 -10.19
N ASP A 7 11.15 5.76 -9.35
CA ASP A 7 11.62 5.01 -8.18
C ASP A 7 10.52 4.96 -7.12
N ALA A 8 9.52 4.12 -7.37
CA ALA A 8 8.38 3.92 -6.48
C ALA A 8 8.72 3.15 -5.20
N TRP A 9 9.90 2.54 -5.16
CA TRP A 9 10.32 1.68 -4.05
C TRP A 9 11.81 1.75 -3.80
N SER A 10 12.20 1.68 -2.53
CA SER A 10 13.60 1.60 -2.11
C SER A 10 13.77 0.78 -0.83
N ILE A 11 14.95 0.22 -0.62
CA ILE A 11 15.34 -0.32 0.69
C ILE A 11 16.36 0.62 1.32
N SER A 12 16.07 1.13 2.51
CA SER A 12 16.97 1.97 3.28
C SER A 12 16.78 1.76 4.78
N GLY A 13 17.88 1.72 5.52
CA GLY A 13 17.85 1.61 6.99
C GLY A 13 17.18 0.34 7.54
N GLY A 14 17.01 -0.71 6.73
CA GLY A 14 16.27 -1.92 7.13
C GLY A 14 14.79 -1.91 6.78
N TYR A 15 14.29 -0.87 6.11
CA TYR A 15 12.90 -0.72 5.72
C TYR A 15 12.76 -0.76 4.21
N LEU A 16 11.72 -1.45 3.76
CA LEU A 16 11.16 -1.28 2.43
C LEU A 16 10.25 -0.06 2.45
N ARG A 17 10.49 0.88 1.55
CA ARG A 17 9.70 2.10 1.40
C ARG A 17 9.00 2.11 0.06
N PHE A 18 7.73 2.50 0.07
CA PHE A 18 6.89 2.75 -1.09
C PHE A 18 6.60 4.24 -1.16
N ASN A 19 6.67 4.81 -2.37
CA ASN A 19 6.16 6.13 -2.68
C ASN A 19 5.46 6.06 -4.04
N LEU A 20 4.13 6.11 -4.01
CA LEU A 20 3.26 5.83 -5.13
C LEU A 20 2.40 7.05 -5.42
N ASN A 21 2.19 7.33 -6.72
CA ASN A 21 1.19 8.29 -7.11
C ASN A 21 -0.22 7.67 -6.94
N PRO A 22 -1.07 8.20 -6.05
CA PRO A 22 -2.41 7.65 -5.83
C PRO A 22 -3.28 7.64 -7.09
N ASP A 23 -3.11 8.64 -7.96
CA ASP A 23 -3.90 8.78 -9.18
C ASP A 23 -3.70 7.61 -10.13
N ALA A 24 -2.56 6.91 -10.04
CA ALA A 24 -2.27 5.73 -10.86
C ALA A 24 -3.22 4.56 -10.58
N ALA A 25 -3.73 4.44 -9.36
CA ALA A 25 -4.67 3.38 -9.00
C ALA A 25 -6.14 3.81 -9.20
N VAL A 26 -6.47 5.09 -9.16
CA VAL A 26 -7.86 5.58 -9.29
C VAL A 26 -8.22 6.13 -10.67
N THR A 27 -7.24 6.26 -11.55
CA THR A 27 -7.43 6.65 -12.95
C THR A 27 -7.08 5.48 -13.85
N SER A 28 -7.93 5.20 -14.85
CA SER A 28 -7.64 4.14 -15.82
C SER A 28 -6.29 4.39 -16.48
N GLY A 29 -5.46 3.34 -16.55
CA GLY A 29 -4.19 3.37 -17.28
C GLY A 29 -4.36 3.65 -18.78
N SER A 30 -5.57 3.52 -19.33
CA SER A 30 -5.88 3.85 -20.72
C SER A 30 -6.21 5.33 -20.98
N SER A 31 -6.43 6.13 -19.92
CA SER A 31 -6.93 7.51 -20.05
C SER A 31 -5.89 8.61 -19.82
N GLY A 32 -4.66 8.27 -19.41
CA GLY A 32 -3.59 9.26 -19.20
C GLY A 32 -2.21 8.68 -19.51
N GLU A 33 -1.55 9.22 -20.53
CA GLU A 33 -0.20 8.79 -20.95
C GLU A 33 0.81 8.82 -19.80
N SER A 34 0.69 9.80 -18.89
CA SER A 34 1.59 9.98 -17.74
C SER A 34 1.38 8.97 -16.60
N LEU A 35 0.15 8.44 -16.45
CA LEU A 35 -0.22 7.49 -15.39
C LEU A 35 -0.18 6.05 -15.88
N GLN A 36 -0.15 5.82 -17.20
CA GLN A 36 -0.20 4.49 -17.78
C GLN A 36 0.91 3.59 -17.26
N LEU A 37 2.13 4.09 -17.04
CA LEU A 37 3.29 3.28 -16.63
C LEU A 37 3.64 3.42 -15.13
N GLN A 38 2.83 4.16 -14.37
CA GLN A 38 3.12 4.41 -12.95
C GLN A 38 2.90 3.16 -12.10
N PRO A 39 3.74 2.89 -11.10
CA PRO A 39 3.45 1.84 -10.15
C PRO A 39 2.18 2.11 -9.34
N ARG A 40 1.49 1.04 -8.93
CA ARG A 40 0.24 1.12 -8.16
C ARG A 40 0.07 -0.07 -7.25
N VAL A 41 -0.33 0.20 -6.01
CA VAL A 41 -0.62 -0.84 -5.02
C VAL A 41 -1.94 -0.51 -4.33
N PHE A 42 -2.83 -1.49 -4.27
CA PHE A 42 -4.07 -1.41 -3.51
C PHE A 42 -4.43 -2.75 -2.89
N PHE A 43 -5.16 -2.69 -1.79
CA PHE A 43 -5.66 -3.84 -1.05
C PHE A 43 -7.16 -3.98 -1.28
N THR A 44 -7.59 -5.18 -1.60
CA THR A 44 -9.02 -5.51 -1.79
C THR A 44 -9.71 -5.87 -0.47
N LYS A 45 -8.94 -6.16 0.58
CA LYS A 45 -9.46 -6.44 1.92
C LYS A 45 -8.70 -5.61 2.94
N VAL A 46 -9.45 -4.79 3.67
CA VAL A 46 -8.96 -4.08 4.85
C VAL A 46 -9.96 -4.24 5.97
N ASN A 47 -9.48 -4.36 7.21
CA ASN A 47 -10.32 -4.31 8.40
C ASN A 47 -9.72 -3.39 9.46
N PHE A 48 -10.56 -2.70 10.22
CA PHE A 48 -10.22 -1.95 11.42
C PHE A 48 -10.95 -2.59 12.61
N ASN A 49 -10.23 -3.12 13.59
CA ASN A 49 -10.82 -3.86 14.72
C ASN A 49 -11.79 -4.97 14.28
N GLY A 50 -11.47 -5.67 13.19
CA GLY A 50 -12.30 -6.74 12.63
C GLY A 50 -13.50 -6.29 11.79
N THR A 51 -13.72 -4.98 11.63
CA THR A 51 -14.80 -4.44 10.80
C THR A 51 -14.26 -3.97 9.45
N SER A 52 -14.91 -4.35 8.36
CA SER A 52 -14.53 -3.86 7.02
C SER A 52 -14.93 -2.39 6.81
N PRO A 53 -14.28 -1.67 5.88
CA PRO A 53 -14.74 -0.37 5.43
C PRO A 53 -16.22 -0.36 5.06
N SER A 54 -16.90 0.72 5.38
CA SER A 54 -18.31 0.95 5.04
C SER A 54 -18.55 0.97 3.54
N SER A 55 -17.52 1.29 2.75
CA SER A 55 -17.55 1.26 1.30
C SER A 55 -16.15 1.02 0.73
N ASN A 56 -16.13 0.43 -0.47
CA ASN A 56 -14.94 0.30 -1.31
C ASN A 56 -15.02 1.33 -2.45
N PHE A 57 -13.90 1.58 -3.11
CA PHE A 57 -13.89 2.40 -4.33
C PHE A 57 -13.25 1.65 -5.49
N ASN A 58 -13.50 2.15 -6.70
CA ASN A 58 -13.00 1.56 -7.92
C ASN A 58 -11.51 1.89 -8.10
N ALA A 59 -10.67 0.86 -8.20
CA ALA A 59 -9.27 0.97 -8.54
C ALA A 59 -8.96 0.21 -9.84
N TYR A 60 -7.87 0.58 -10.51
CA TYR A 60 -7.43 -0.01 -11.75
C TYR A 60 -6.12 -0.77 -11.54
N GLU A 61 -6.14 -2.04 -11.96
CA GLU A 61 -4.92 -2.79 -12.19
C GLU A 61 -4.07 -2.10 -13.28
N GLY A 62 -2.76 -2.33 -13.26
CA GLY A 62 -1.88 -1.80 -14.28
C GLY A 62 -2.29 -2.25 -15.68
N GLY A 63 -2.46 -1.29 -16.59
CA GLY A 63 -2.87 -1.56 -17.97
C GLY A 63 -4.35 -1.97 -18.16
N ALA A 64 -5.13 -2.08 -17.08
CA ALA A 64 -6.53 -2.46 -17.16
C ALA A 64 -7.44 -1.25 -17.44
N THR A 65 -8.55 -1.50 -18.13
CA THR A 65 -9.68 -0.57 -18.30
C THR A 65 -10.83 -0.87 -17.35
N ASP A 66 -10.90 -2.10 -16.85
CA ASP A 66 -11.93 -2.54 -15.90
C ASP A 66 -11.48 -2.24 -14.47
N THR A 67 -12.44 -1.93 -13.60
CA THR A 67 -12.19 -1.58 -12.21
C THR A 67 -12.28 -2.80 -11.30
N THR A 68 -11.42 -2.84 -10.30
CA THR A 68 -11.47 -3.74 -9.15
C THR A 68 -11.93 -2.96 -7.91
N ALA A 69 -12.79 -3.56 -7.09
CA ALA A 69 -13.17 -2.95 -5.82
C ALA A 69 -11.99 -2.99 -4.84
N ALA A 70 -11.45 -1.83 -4.50
CA ALA A 70 -10.37 -1.66 -3.53
C ALA A 70 -10.92 -1.12 -2.20
N ALA A 71 -10.42 -1.69 -1.12
CA ALA A 71 -10.68 -1.23 0.24
C ALA A 71 -9.68 -0.12 0.65
N PHE A 72 -8.47 -0.13 0.08
CA PHE A 72 -7.44 0.88 0.36
C PHE A 72 -6.45 1.01 -0.81
N VAL A 73 -6.20 2.23 -1.29
CA VAL A 73 -5.11 2.52 -2.24
C VAL A 73 -3.92 3.07 -1.49
N LEU A 74 -2.76 2.46 -1.69
CA LEU A 74 -1.52 2.83 -1.02
C LEU A 74 -0.86 4.03 -1.71
N THR A 75 -0.45 5.01 -0.93
CA THR A 75 0.44 6.10 -1.38
C THR A 75 1.84 5.92 -0.85
N GLU A 76 1.97 5.66 0.45
CA GLU A 76 3.27 5.45 1.09
C GLU A 76 3.19 4.28 2.05
N MET A 77 4.29 3.53 2.15
CA MET A 77 4.46 2.50 3.15
C MET A 77 5.90 2.46 3.58
N SER A 78 6.15 2.32 4.88
CA SER A 78 7.42 1.91 5.43
C SER A 78 7.20 0.61 6.19
N LEU A 79 7.79 -0.48 5.68
CA LEU A 79 7.64 -1.81 6.24
C LEU A 79 9.03 -2.39 6.54
N PRO A 80 9.28 -2.93 7.74
CA PRO A 80 10.55 -3.58 8.03
C PRO A 80 10.85 -4.70 7.00
N CYS A 81 12.09 -4.73 6.54
CA CYS A 81 12.55 -5.70 5.55
C CYS A 81 13.87 -6.39 5.96
N ASP A 82 14.37 -6.05 7.15
CA ASP A 82 15.41 -6.77 7.87
C ASP A 82 14.87 -7.29 9.21
N SER A 83 15.48 -8.36 9.71
CA SER A 83 15.06 -9.03 10.94
C SER A 83 15.71 -8.41 12.19
N LYS A 84 16.02 -7.10 12.17
CA LYS A 84 16.58 -6.45 13.36
C LYS A 84 15.52 -6.46 14.45
N ALA A 85 15.89 -6.92 15.64
CA ALA A 85 15.01 -7.09 16.81
C ALA A 85 14.34 -5.78 17.31
N THR A 86 14.60 -4.65 16.68
CA THR A 86 14.05 -3.34 17.03
C THR A 86 13.18 -2.73 15.93
N SER A 87 13.10 -3.35 14.74
CA SER A 87 12.41 -2.77 13.58
C SER A 87 10.99 -3.33 13.50
N HIS A 88 10.09 -2.82 14.34
CA HIS A 88 8.68 -3.22 14.33
C HIS A 88 7.71 -2.15 13.86
N GLN A 89 8.22 -0.95 13.63
CA GLN A 89 7.40 0.18 13.26
C GLN A 89 6.93 0.03 11.81
N VAL A 90 5.64 0.22 11.59
CA VAL A 90 5.03 0.29 10.26
C VAL A 90 4.42 1.67 10.11
N GLU A 91 4.62 2.27 8.96
CA GLU A 91 3.92 3.49 8.55
C GLU A 91 3.19 3.18 7.26
N MET A 92 1.95 3.61 7.16
CA MET A 92 1.19 3.53 5.91
C MET A 92 0.37 4.80 5.71
N GLN A 93 0.26 5.17 4.45
CA GLN A 93 -0.54 6.28 3.99
C GLN A 93 -1.33 5.83 2.76
N GLY A 94 -2.56 6.33 2.62
CA GLY A 94 -3.37 5.99 1.47
C GLY A 94 -4.79 6.53 1.53
N PHE A 95 -5.58 6.07 0.57
CA PHE A 95 -6.96 6.50 0.37
C PHE A 95 -7.96 5.39 0.66
N LEU A 96 -9.05 5.79 1.29
CA LEU A 96 -10.28 5.02 1.48
C LEU A 96 -11.46 5.76 0.86
N HIS A 97 -12.58 5.06 0.66
CA HIS A 97 -13.82 5.71 0.27
C HIS A 97 -14.27 6.72 1.34
N SER A 98 -14.86 7.85 0.93
CA SER A 98 -15.27 8.92 1.85
C SER A 98 -16.25 8.48 2.95
N ASP A 99 -17.12 7.51 2.65
CA ASP A 99 -18.06 6.92 3.62
C ASP A 99 -17.37 6.27 4.84
N VAL A 100 -16.07 5.99 4.79
CA VAL A 100 -15.30 5.47 5.92
C VAL A 100 -15.10 6.54 7.00
N LEU A 101 -15.25 7.83 6.68
CA LEU A 101 -15.03 8.94 7.61
C LEU A 101 -15.76 8.73 8.94
N LYS A 102 -17.03 8.29 8.88
CA LYS A 102 -17.83 8.06 10.09
C LYS A 102 -17.24 6.97 10.97
N GLN A 103 -16.72 5.88 10.39
CA GLN A 103 -16.06 4.82 11.14
C GLN A 103 -14.78 5.32 11.83
N PHE A 104 -14.02 6.20 11.17
CA PHE A 104 -12.83 6.83 11.77
C PHE A 104 -13.19 7.82 12.88
N GLU A 105 -14.26 8.60 12.73
CA GLU A 105 -14.75 9.48 13.80
C GLU A 105 -15.25 8.67 15.01
N GLU A 106 -16.00 7.59 14.79
CA GLU A 106 -16.44 6.68 15.84
C GLU A 106 -15.26 6.08 16.61
N ILE A 107 -14.19 5.72 15.91
CA ILE A 107 -12.93 5.28 16.53
C ILE A 107 -12.27 6.41 17.32
N ARG A 108 -12.09 7.59 16.72
CA ARG A 108 -11.35 8.72 17.29
C ARG A 108 -12.00 9.26 18.55
N TYR A 109 -13.32 9.32 18.59
CA TYR A 109 -14.09 9.86 19.71
C TYR A 109 -14.60 8.79 20.67
N SER A 110 -14.24 7.52 20.47
CA SER A 110 -14.58 6.45 21.39
C SER A 110 -13.81 6.60 22.71
N ALA A 111 -14.54 6.66 23.82
CA ALA A 111 -13.94 6.66 25.16
C ALA A 111 -13.32 5.31 25.55
N SER A 112 -13.62 4.23 24.83
CA SER A 112 -13.14 2.87 25.11
C SER A 112 -12.05 2.37 24.16
N THR A 113 -11.73 3.12 23.10
CA THR A 113 -10.77 2.71 22.07
C THR A 113 -9.51 3.57 22.16
N SER A 114 -8.41 3.01 22.66
CA SER A 114 -7.08 3.66 22.63
C SER A 114 -6.22 3.16 21.46
N THR A 115 -6.54 2.00 20.91
CA THR A 115 -5.82 1.37 19.81
C THR A 115 -6.74 0.82 18.74
N VAL A 116 -6.28 0.86 17.50
CA VAL A 116 -6.92 0.29 16.33
C VAL A 116 -6.00 -0.76 15.74
N VAL A 117 -6.54 -1.94 15.43
CA VAL A 117 -5.83 -2.97 14.69
C VAL A 117 -6.27 -2.91 13.24
N PHE A 118 -5.35 -2.52 12.36
CA PHE A 118 -5.52 -2.57 10.91
C PHE A 118 -5.03 -3.92 10.38
N SER A 119 -5.75 -4.51 9.43
CA SER A 119 -5.33 -5.70 8.69
C SER A 119 -5.48 -5.45 7.20
N PHE A 120 -4.41 -5.64 6.43
CA PHE A 120 -4.38 -5.43 4.98
C PHE A 120 -4.11 -6.76 4.26
N ASP A 121 -4.97 -7.12 3.32
CA ASP A 121 -4.89 -8.37 2.55
C ASP A 121 -5.41 -8.18 1.12
N GLY A 122 -5.13 -9.16 0.25
CA GLY A 122 -5.61 -9.18 -1.12
C GLY A 122 -5.02 -8.05 -1.94
N VAL A 123 -3.69 -7.93 -1.93
CA VAL A 123 -2.96 -6.97 -2.77
C VAL A 123 -3.20 -7.24 -4.25
N ASN A 124 -3.30 -6.18 -5.05
CA ASN A 124 -3.49 -6.27 -6.50
C ASN A 124 -2.28 -6.92 -7.21
N LYS A 125 -2.48 -7.42 -8.44
CA LYS A 125 -1.45 -8.23 -9.13
C LYS A 125 -0.63 -7.46 -10.15
N GLN A 126 -1.20 -6.45 -10.80
CA GLN A 126 -0.54 -5.68 -11.86
C GLN A 126 -0.05 -4.35 -11.27
N GLN A 127 1.10 -4.42 -10.59
CA GLN A 127 1.60 -3.32 -9.75
C GLN A 127 2.70 -2.50 -10.42
N SER A 128 3.54 -3.13 -11.25
CA SER A 128 4.66 -2.49 -11.96
C SER A 128 4.72 -2.99 -13.40
N CYS A 129 5.14 -2.15 -14.36
CA CYS A 129 5.04 -2.42 -15.80
C CYS A 129 6.35 -2.73 -16.51
N LYS A 130 7.48 -2.87 -15.79
CA LYS A 130 8.77 -3.28 -16.36
C LYS A 130 9.42 -4.33 -15.47
N SER A 131 9.55 -5.56 -15.99
CA SER A 131 10.10 -6.67 -15.21
C SER A 131 11.51 -6.37 -14.71
N PHE A 132 11.84 -6.86 -13.51
CA PHE A 132 13.15 -6.72 -12.87
C PHE A 132 14.30 -7.36 -13.69
N ASP A 133 13.98 -8.16 -14.70
CA ASP A 133 14.90 -8.88 -15.59
C ASP A 133 14.64 -8.60 -17.08
N ALA A 134 13.79 -7.62 -17.44
CA ALA A 134 13.40 -7.38 -18.82
C ALA A 134 14.60 -6.95 -19.69
N THR A 135 15.06 -7.83 -20.57
CA THR A 135 16.15 -7.58 -21.53
C THR A 135 15.68 -7.04 -22.88
N ASP A 136 14.38 -7.06 -23.17
CA ASP A 136 13.82 -6.85 -24.51
C ASP A 136 12.93 -5.60 -24.67
N GLY A 137 12.79 -4.79 -23.61
CA GLY A 137 12.03 -3.53 -23.66
C GLY A 137 10.50 -3.70 -23.70
N ALA A 138 9.98 -4.92 -23.58
CA ALA A 138 8.54 -5.15 -23.43
C ALA A 138 8.05 -4.69 -22.04
N SER A 139 6.96 -3.92 -22.01
CA SER A 139 6.33 -3.48 -20.75
C SER A 139 5.23 -4.46 -20.36
N THR A 140 5.58 -5.49 -19.59
CA THR A 140 4.62 -6.46 -19.04
C THR A 140 4.36 -6.15 -17.58
N TRP A 141 3.08 -6.08 -17.21
CA TRP A 141 2.66 -5.88 -15.82
C TRP A 141 2.92 -7.12 -14.97
N PHE A 142 3.42 -6.90 -13.75
CA PHE A 142 3.70 -7.97 -12.81
C PHE A 142 3.49 -7.53 -11.36
N THR A 143 3.51 -8.51 -10.46
CA THR A 143 3.38 -8.32 -9.01
C THR A 143 4.76 -8.03 -8.41
N ALA A 144 4.97 -6.81 -7.92
CA ALA A 144 6.25 -6.36 -7.37
C ALA A 144 6.34 -6.59 -5.84
N PHE A 145 5.21 -6.56 -5.16
CA PHE A 145 5.03 -6.75 -3.73
C PHE A 145 3.94 -7.79 -3.48
N SER A 146 4.30 -8.89 -2.82
CA SER A 146 3.37 -9.97 -2.48
C SER A 146 3.56 -10.39 -1.02
N PRO A 147 2.72 -9.89 -0.09
CA PRO A 147 2.64 -10.43 1.25
C PRO A 147 1.95 -11.80 1.21
N THR A 148 2.51 -12.80 1.90
CA THR A 148 1.93 -14.16 1.96
C THR A 148 0.79 -14.25 2.97
N ASP A 149 0.79 -13.35 3.94
CA ASP A 149 -0.16 -13.25 5.03
C ASP A 149 -0.59 -11.78 5.19
N PRO A 150 -1.75 -11.50 5.80
CA PRO A 150 -2.19 -10.13 6.03
C PRO A 150 -1.15 -9.30 6.81
N ILE A 151 -0.96 -8.04 6.41
CA ILE A 151 -0.16 -7.10 7.17
C ILE A 151 -1.04 -6.57 8.31
N VAL A 152 -0.73 -6.95 9.54
CA VAL A 152 -1.52 -6.58 10.72
C VAL A 152 -0.74 -5.56 11.56
N VAL A 153 -1.30 -4.37 11.74
CA VAL A 153 -0.67 -3.24 12.42
C VAL A 153 -1.55 -2.74 13.57
N GLN A 154 -0.98 -2.69 14.77
CA GLN A 154 -1.60 -2.02 15.91
C GLN A 154 -1.17 -0.55 15.94
N VAL A 155 -2.15 0.33 15.94
CA VAL A 155 -2.00 1.79 15.87
C VAL A 155 -2.64 2.41 17.10
N HIS A 156 -1.94 3.30 17.79
CA HIS A 156 -2.58 4.13 18.82
C HIS A 156 -3.44 5.19 18.13
N VAL A 157 -4.64 5.49 18.63
CA VAL A 157 -5.58 6.42 17.97
C VAL A 157 -4.96 7.79 17.71
N ASP A 158 -4.10 8.29 18.61
CA ASP A 158 -3.37 9.56 18.42
C ASP A 158 -2.34 9.55 17.27
N ARG A 159 -2.06 8.38 16.70
CA ARG A 159 -1.19 8.19 15.53
C ARG A 159 -1.97 7.82 14.28
N LEU A 160 -3.29 8.00 14.30
CA LEU A 160 -4.17 7.89 13.14
C LEU A 160 -4.63 9.29 12.75
N ASP A 161 -4.04 9.81 11.69
CA ASP A 161 -4.46 11.06 11.06
C ASP A 161 -5.32 10.76 9.83
N TYR A 162 -6.38 11.53 9.65
CA TYR A 162 -7.20 11.45 8.46
C TYR A 162 -7.73 12.82 8.07
N SER A 163 -7.90 13.01 6.77
CA SER A 163 -8.45 14.23 6.20
C SER A 163 -9.30 13.91 4.98
N VAL A 164 -10.28 14.78 4.72
CA VAL A 164 -11.05 14.74 3.47
C VAL A 164 -10.54 15.90 2.63
N PRO A 165 -9.81 15.65 1.54
CA PRO A 165 -9.44 16.71 0.61
C PRO A 165 -10.71 17.35 0.05
N GLU A 166 -10.72 18.68 -0.13
CA GLU A 166 -11.90 19.38 -0.61
C GLU A 166 -12.40 18.77 -1.93
N ARG A 167 -13.69 18.44 -1.99
CA ARG A 167 -14.37 17.85 -3.17
C ARG A 167 -13.83 16.46 -3.59
N SER A 168 -13.10 15.78 -2.71
CA SER A 168 -12.61 14.42 -2.97
C SER A 168 -13.66 13.38 -2.56
N PRO A 169 -13.89 12.33 -3.37
CA PRO A 169 -14.65 11.16 -2.96
C PRO A 169 -13.86 10.23 -2.02
N TYR A 170 -12.68 10.66 -1.56
CA TYR A 170 -11.75 9.87 -0.78
C TYR A 170 -11.46 10.50 0.59
N VAL A 171 -11.25 9.65 1.58
CA VAL A 171 -10.59 10.00 2.85
C VAL A 171 -9.13 9.60 2.73
N TYR A 172 -8.24 10.55 2.95
CA TYR A 172 -6.82 10.26 3.14
C TYR A 172 -6.60 9.81 4.58
N ALA A 173 -5.86 8.73 4.77
CA ALA A 173 -5.47 8.20 6.07
C ALA A 173 -3.95 8.05 6.13
N HIS A 174 -3.37 8.48 7.23
CA HIS A 174 -1.98 8.25 7.59
C HIS A 174 -1.94 7.65 8.98
N PHE A 175 -1.22 6.54 9.14
CA PHE A 175 -0.99 5.96 10.46
C PHE A 175 0.39 5.36 10.63
N SER A 176 0.86 5.39 11.88
CA SER A 176 2.07 4.70 12.31
C SER A 176 1.80 3.81 13.52
N GLY A 177 2.31 2.60 13.47
CA GLY A 177 2.03 1.56 14.47
C GLY A 177 3.11 0.49 14.52
N ILE A 178 2.76 -0.64 15.14
CA ILE A 178 3.64 -1.79 15.32
C ILE A 178 3.00 -2.99 14.62
N HIS A 179 3.75 -3.75 13.81
CA HIS A 179 3.20 -4.98 13.25
C HIS A 179 2.97 -6.02 14.36
N MET A 180 1.77 -6.60 14.42
CA MET A 180 1.37 -7.49 15.50
C MET A 180 1.80 -8.94 15.28
N THR A 181 1.83 -9.36 14.02
CA THR A 181 2.19 -10.72 13.63
C THR A 181 3.51 -10.70 12.88
N GLY A 182 4.19 -11.85 12.89
CA GLY A 182 5.22 -12.06 11.89
C GLY A 182 4.58 -12.08 10.51
N TYR A 183 5.31 -11.59 9.51
CA TYR A 183 4.87 -11.60 8.12
C TYR A 183 5.99 -12.10 7.23
N LYS A 184 5.59 -12.67 6.10
CA LYS A 184 6.51 -12.95 5.01
C LYS A 184 6.06 -12.20 3.77
N ASN A 185 7.01 -11.56 3.12
CA ASN A 185 6.77 -10.84 1.89
C ASN A 185 7.78 -11.26 0.85
N GLN A 186 7.31 -11.29 -0.39
CA GLN A 186 8.14 -11.44 -1.57
C GLN A 186 8.20 -10.11 -2.30
N TYR A 187 9.42 -9.70 -2.65
CA TYR A 187 9.70 -8.47 -3.37
C TYR A 187 10.36 -8.78 -4.70
N ALA A 188 9.88 -8.15 -5.76
CA ALA A 188 10.50 -8.08 -7.07
C ALA A 188 10.47 -6.61 -7.53
N LEU A 189 11.36 -5.78 -6.98
CA LEU A 189 11.32 -4.33 -7.13
C LEU A 189 12.39 -3.87 -8.11
N GLN A 190 12.00 -3.05 -9.06
CA GLN A 190 12.93 -2.30 -9.89
C GLN A 190 13.24 -0.97 -9.20
N ASN A 191 14.52 -0.62 -9.12
CA ASN A 191 14.96 0.71 -8.69
C ASN A 191 16.03 1.17 -9.69
N THR A 192 15.92 2.40 -10.19
CA THR A 192 16.84 2.92 -11.22
C THR A 192 18.18 3.37 -10.65
N HIS A 193 18.24 3.59 -9.33
CA HIS A 193 19.40 4.06 -8.59
C HIS A 193 20.01 2.99 -7.66
N GLN A 194 19.42 1.79 -7.60
CA GLN A 194 19.90 0.63 -6.83
C GLN A 194 19.86 -0.63 -7.72
N LEU A 195 20.54 -1.69 -7.31
CA LEU A 195 20.33 -3.00 -7.95
C LEU A 195 18.86 -3.42 -7.78
N ASN A 196 18.29 -4.06 -8.81
CA ASN A 196 16.97 -4.66 -8.71
C ASN A 196 16.88 -5.58 -7.49
N ILE A 197 15.77 -5.50 -6.77
CA ILE A 197 15.59 -6.13 -5.46
C ILE A 197 14.64 -7.32 -5.64
N ALA A 198 15.21 -8.52 -5.71
CA ALA A 198 14.47 -9.76 -5.54
C ALA A 198 14.77 -10.34 -4.15
N LYS A 199 13.79 -10.32 -3.24
CA LYS A 199 14.02 -10.72 -1.85
C LYS A 199 12.77 -11.33 -1.21
N ASP A 200 12.95 -12.49 -0.59
CA ASP A 200 12.02 -13.02 0.41
C ASP A 200 12.41 -12.47 1.78
N VAL A 201 11.46 -11.82 2.44
CA VAL A 201 11.61 -11.31 3.80
C VAL A 201 10.71 -12.09 4.72
N SER A 202 11.26 -12.51 5.87
CA SER A 202 10.48 -12.95 7.01
C SER A 202 10.83 -12.06 8.19
N CYS A 203 9.82 -11.37 8.73
CA CYS A 203 9.94 -10.61 9.97
C CYS A 203 9.19 -11.37 11.07
N GLY A 204 9.82 -11.57 12.23
CA GLY A 204 9.17 -12.17 13.40
C GLY A 204 8.15 -11.21 14.00
N ALA A 205 7.21 -11.68 14.83
CA ALA A 205 6.27 -10.79 15.53
C ALA A 205 7.01 -9.83 16.48
N ALA A 206 6.44 -8.65 16.74
CA ALA A 206 6.91 -7.79 17.82
C ALA A 206 6.67 -8.51 19.16
N SER A 207 7.74 -8.82 19.89
CA SER A 207 7.71 -9.47 21.21
C SER A 207 7.59 -8.47 22.34
#